data_AF-A0A7C4BHA7-F1
#
_entry.id   AF-A0A7C4BHA7-F1
#
_cell.length_a   1.000
_cell.length_b   1.000
_cell.length_c   1.000
_cell.angle_alpha   90.00
_cell.angle_beta   90.00
_cell.angle_gamma   90.00
#
_symmetry.space_group_name_H-M   'P 1'
#
loop_
_entity.id
_entity.type
_entity.pdbx_description
1 polymer ?
#
loop_
_entity_poly.entity_id
_entity_poly.type
_entity_poly.pdbx_seq_one_letter_code
_entity_poly.pdbx_strand_id
1 'polypeptide(L)'
;MLFVENHLLRGFGENPRSVVFFGVELKRFGVDVLIITGKASKPTYLVLREGKVQFRDADHLWGKSVSETAEKVKEETDKKARVMCIGPAGERSVRFASIMDENHRAAGRTGMGAVMGSKNLKA
;
A
#
# COMPACT_ATOMS: atom_id res chain seq x y z
N MET A 1 -11.75 -0.61 -5.17
CA MET A 1 -11.80 -0.78 -3.70
C MET A 1 -10.60 -1.62 -3.26
N LEU A 2 -9.85 -1.23 -2.22
CA LEU A 2 -8.73 -2.01 -1.69
C LEU A 2 -9.18 -2.70 -0.40
N PHE A 3 -9.11 -4.02 -0.38
CA PHE A 3 -9.36 -4.82 0.82
C PHE A 3 -8.07 -5.49 1.28
N VAL A 4 -7.77 -5.32 2.56
CA VAL A 4 -6.66 -6.02 3.21
C VAL A 4 -7.19 -6.71 4.46
N GLU A 5 -7.18 -8.04 4.45
CA GLU A 5 -7.73 -8.85 5.53
C GLU A 5 -6.67 -9.12 6.61
N ASN A 6 -7.03 -8.97 7.89
CA ASN A 6 -6.15 -9.30 9.02
C ASN A 6 -6.87 -10.14 10.07
N HIS A 7 -6.25 -11.21 10.55
CA HIS A 7 -6.75 -11.97 11.69
C HIS A 7 -6.48 -11.29 13.06
N LEU A 8 -5.59 -10.29 13.11
CA LEU A 8 -5.19 -9.58 14.35
C LEU A 8 -6.19 -8.49 14.79
N LEU A 9 -6.94 -7.93 13.85
CA LEU A 9 -8.05 -7.01 14.12
C LEU A 9 -9.29 -7.74 13.61
N ARG A 10 -10.09 -8.35 14.50
CA ARG A 10 -11.36 -9.04 14.14
C ARG A 10 -12.41 -8.03 13.64
N GLY A 11 -12.15 -7.36 12.51
CA GLY A 11 -12.97 -6.29 11.99
C GLY A 11 -12.64 -5.94 10.53
N PHE A 12 -13.68 -5.57 9.79
CA PHE A 12 -13.60 -5.07 8.43
C PHE A 12 -13.10 -3.62 8.44
N GLY A 13 -12.01 -3.34 7.71
CA GLY A 13 -11.48 -2.00 7.51
C GLY A 13 -11.82 -1.47 6.13
N GLU A 14 -12.82 -0.59 6.04
CA GLU A 14 -13.15 0.15 4.82
C GLU A 14 -12.64 1.59 4.93
N ASN A 15 -11.96 2.10 3.89
CA ASN A 15 -11.55 3.50 3.86
C ASN A 15 -11.90 4.15 2.51
N PRO A 16 -12.94 5.00 2.45
CA PRO A 16 -13.37 5.61 1.19
C PRO A 16 -12.64 6.91 0.80
N ARG A 17 -11.79 7.52 1.65
CA ARG A 17 -11.36 8.94 1.45
C ARG A 17 -9.95 9.17 0.91
N SER A 18 -9.07 8.18 0.90
CA SER A 18 -7.68 8.29 0.41
C SER A 18 -7.46 7.66 -0.97
N VAL A 19 -8.55 7.21 -1.59
CA VAL A 19 -8.53 6.27 -2.72
C VAL A 19 -8.85 6.96 -4.05
N VAL A 20 -8.98 8.29 -4.10
CA VAL A 20 -9.53 8.96 -5.29
C VAL A 20 -8.62 8.79 -6.51
N PHE A 21 -7.30 8.98 -6.39
CA PHE A 21 -6.39 8.80 -7.52
C PHE A 21 -6.01 7.34 -7.75
N PHE A 22 -5.72 6.60 -6.68
CA PHE A 22 -5.42 5.17 -6.79
C PHE A 22 -6.60 4.36 -7.35
N GLY A 23 -7.83 4.68 -6.95
CA GLY A 23 -9.05 4.05 -7.47
C GLY A 23 -9.28 4.35 -8.94
N VAL A 24 -8.95 5.56 -9.42
CA VAL A 24 -9.01 5.90 -10.85
C VAL A 24 -7.96 5.10 -11.63
N GLU A 25 -6.72 5.01 -11.14
CA GLU A 25 -5.67 4.22 -11.81
C GLU A 25 -5.98 2.71 -11.81
N LEU A 26 -6.51 2.17 -10.71
CA LEU A 26 -7.00 0.78 -10.67
C LEU A 26 -8.09 0.54 -11.72
N LYS A 27 -9.07 1.45 -11.83
CA LYS A 27 -10.13 1.31 -12.81
C LYS A 27 -9.60 1.42 -14.25
N ARG A 28 -8.63 2.30 -14.51
CA ARG A 28 -7.91 2.39 -15.80
C ARG A 28 -7.12 1.13 -16.13
N PHE A 29 -6.55 0.49 -15.12
CA PHE A 29 -5.90 -0.81 -15.24
C PHE A 29 -6.90 -1.96 -15.48
N GLY A 30 -8.21 -1.71 -15.33
CA GLY A 30 -9.27 -2.70 -15.52
C GLY A 30 -9.64 -3.48 -14.26
N VAL A 31 -9.25 -2.99 -13.08
CA VAL A 31 -9.51 -3.65 -11.79
C VAL A 31 -10.50 -2.83 -10.95
N ASP A 32 -11.60 -3.46 -10.57
CA ASP A 32 -12.60 -2.87 -9.67
C ASP A 32 -12.22 -3.01 -8.19
N VAL A 33 -11.66 -4.16 -7.84
CA VAL A 33 -11.31 -4.52 -6.47
C VAL A 33 -9.94 -5.20 -6.43
N LEU A 34 -9.08 -4.73 -5.53
CA LEU A 34 -7.82 -5.39 -5.21
C LEU A 34 -7.92 -5.99 -3.81
N ILE A 35 -7.74 -7.31 -3.71
CA ILE A 35 -7.78 -8.06 -2.44
C ILE A 35 -6.39 -8.64 -2.20
N ILE A 36 -5.78 -8.30 -1.07
CA ILE A 36 -4.45 -8.79 -0.69
C ILE A 36 -4.58 -9.75 0.49
N THR A 37 -4.31 -11.03 0.22
CA THR A 37 -4.34 -12.12 1.20
C THR A 37 -2.93 -12.64 1.49
N GLY A 38 -2.80 -13.47 2.53
CA GLY A 38 -1.49 -14.01 2.94
C GLY A 38 -0.54 -12.97 3.52
N LYS A 39 0.75 -13.31 3.51
CA LYS A 39 1.88 -12.51 3.99
C LYS A 39 3.13 -12.85 3.18
N ALA A 40 3.85 -11.85 2.70
CA ALA A 40 5.13 -12.05 2.00
C ALA A 40 6.23 -12.48 3.00
N SER A 41 7.17 -13.31 2.56
CA SER A 41 8.29 -13.77 3.41
C SER A 41 9.27 -12.65 3.76
N LYS A 42 9.33 -11.61 2.94
CA LYS A 42 10.16 -10.41 3.10
C LYS A 42 9.39 -9.16 2.66
N PRO A 43 9.81 -7.94 3.08
CA PRO A 43 9.35 -6.68 2.52
C PRO A 43 9.18 -6.73 0.99
N THR A 44 7.96 -6.43 0.54
CA THR A 44 7.57 -6.53 -0.86
C THR A 44 6.72 -5.31 -1.25
N TYR A 45 6.77 -4.88 -2.51
CA TYR A 45 5.81 -3.93 -3.08
C TYR A 45 5.15 -4.48 -4.34
N LEU A 46 3.93 -4.02 -4.63
CA LEU A 46 3.11 -4.45 -5.76
C LEU A 46 3.13 -3.41 -6.89
N VAL A 47 3.39 -3.85 -8.12
CA VAL A 47 3.32 -3.02 -9.32
C VAL A 47 2.23 -3.52 -10.25
N LEU A 48 1.32 -2.62 -10.62
CA LEU A 48 0.30 -2.83 -11.63
C LEU A 48 0.63 -1.96 -12.84
N ARG A 49 1.06 -2.57 -13.95
CA ARG A 49 1.44 -1.86 -15.18
C ARG A 49 1.18 -2.71 -16.41
N GLU A 50 0.61 -2.11 -17.46
CA GLU A 50 0.44 -2.74 -18.78
C GLU A 50 -0.27 -4.12 -18.71
N GLY A 51 -1.32 -4.22 -17.90
CA GLY A 51 -2.06 -5.47 -17.68
C GLY A 51 -1.31 -6.53 -16.87
N LYS A 52 -0.13 -6.22 -16.33
CA LYS A 52 0.69 -7.13 -15.52
C LYS A 52 0.67 -6.74 -14.06
N VAL A 53 0.67 -7.76 -13.21
CA VAL A 53 0.77 -7.68 -11.75
C VAL A 53 2.10 -8.27 -11.34
N GLN A 54 2.94 -7.50 -10.65
CA GLN A 54 4.28 -7.94 -10.24
C GLN A 54 4.54 -7.61 -8.77
N PHE A 55 5.02 -8.59 -8.02
CA PHE A 55 5.59 -8.38 -6.69
C PHE A 55 7.10 -8.15 -6.81
N ARG A 56 7.61 -7.12 -6.15
CA ARG A 56 9.02 -6.73 -6.18
C ARG A 56 9.58 -6.60 -4.77
N ASP A 57 10.87 -6.80 -4.63
CA ASP A 57 11.59 -6.65 -3.37
C ASP A 57 11.49 -5.21 -2.83
N ALA A 58 11.26 -5.06 -1.53
CA ALA A 58 11.16 -3.76 -0.87
C ALA A 58 12.10 -3.64 0.34
N ASP A 59 13.13 -4.48 0.47
CA ASP A 59 14.02 -4.48 1.64
C ASP A 59 14.72 -3.11 1.79
N HIS A 60 15.13 -2.51 0.68
CA HIS A 60 15.74 -1.17 0.63
C HIS A 60 14.76 -0.01 0.89
N LEU A 61 13.46 -0.29 0.89
CA LEU A 61 12.40 0.67 1.19
C LEU A 61 11.92 0.57 2.65
N TRP A 62 12.13 -0.58 3.29
CA TRP A 62 11.70 -0.79 4.67
C TRP A 62 12.41 0.17 5.63
N GLY A 63 11.66 0.77 6.56
CA GLY A 63 12.14 1.80 7.48
C GLY A 63 12.11 3.22 6.91
N LYS A 64 11.87 3.40 5.61
CA LYS A 64 11.82 4.73 4.98
C LYS A 64 10.51 5.44 5.24
N SER A 65 10.58 6.78 5.23
CA SER A 65 9.39 7.63 5.23
C SER A 65 8.55 7.43 3.96
N VAL A 66 7.31 7.90 4.02
CA VAL A 66 6.36 7.83 2.89
C VAL A 66 6.90 8.55 1.65
N SER A 67 7.42 9.77 1.84
CA SER A 67 7.97 10.57 0.73
C SER A 67 9.14 9.87 0.07
N GLU A 68 10.12 9.41 0.85
CA GLU A 68 11.27 8.67 0.32
C GLU A 68 10.85 7.36 -0.38
N THR A 69 9.84 6.66 0.16
CA THR A 69 9.33 5.42 -0.46
C THR A 69 8.70 5.74 -1.81
N ALA A 70 7.85 6.76 -1.89
CA ALA A 70 7.17 7.15 -3.12
C ALA A 70 8.15 7.62 -4.20
N GLU A 71 9.15 8.42 -3.82
CA GLU A 71 10.21 8.88 -4.74
C GLU A 71 10.99 7.70 -5.32
N LYS A 72 11.49 6.80 -4.47
CA LYS A 72 12.26 5.63 -4.92
C LYS A 72 11.43 4.68 -5.79
N VAL A 73 10.19 4.39 -5.41
CA VAL A 73 9.32 3.53 -6.22
C VAL A 73 9.09 4.15 -7.61
N LYS A 74 8.91 5.47 -7.70
CA LYS A 74 8.76 6.18 -8.99
C LYS A 74 10.04 6.15 -9.83
N GLU A 75 11.20 6.25 -9.20
CA GLU A 75 12.50 6.11 -9.87
C GLU A 75 12.71 4.69 -10.43
N GLU A 76 12.29 3.66 -9.69
CA GLU A 76 12.43 2.24 -10.08
C GLU A 76 11.38 1.75 -11.07
N THR A 77 10.25 2.46 -11.21
CA THR A 77 9.10 2.01 -12.01
C THR A 77 8.75 2.99 -13.12
N ASP A 78 8.12 4.10 -12.76
CA ASP A 78 7.71 5.18 -13.67
C ASP A 78 7.49 6.47 -12.87
N LYS A 79 7.98 7.60 -13.38
CA LYS A 79 7.79 8.92 -12.74
C LYS A 79 6.33 9.32 -12.62
N LYS A 80 5.44 8.76 -13.45
CA LYS A 80 3.99 9.01 -13.44
C LYS A 80 3.20 7.99 -12.61
N ALA A 81 3.86 7.00 -12.01
CA ALA A 81 3.19 6.03 -11.15
C ALA A 81 2.48 6.73 -9.98
N ARG A 82 1.37 6.14 -9.52
CA ARG A 82 0.70 6.52 -8.28
C ARG A 82 1.05 5.49 -7.20
N VAL A 83 1.59 5.94 -6.09
CA VAL A 83 2.16 5.11 -5.03
C VAL A 83 1.34 5.29 -3.76
N MET A 84 0.78 4.19 -3.27
CA MET A 84 0.28 4.08 -1.91
C MET A 84 1.28 3.27 -1.11
N CYS A 85 1.69 3.75 0.06
CA CYS A 85 2.69 3.05 0.86
C CYS A 85 2.47 3.26 2.36
N ILE A 86 3.16 2.46 3.16
CA ILE A 86 3.22 2.62 4.62
C ILE A 86 4.54 3.23 5.05
N GLY A 87 4.50 4.04 6.11
CA GLY A 87 5.71 4.46 6.82
C GLY A 87 6.11 3.48 7.94
N PRO A 88 7.12 3.84 8.75
CA PRO A 88 7.61 2.99 9.85
C PRO A 88 6.54 2.59 10.88
N ALA A 89 5.50 3.40 11.05
CA ALA A 89 4.37 3.06 11.91
C ALA A 89 3.58 1.83 11.42
N GLY A 90 3.38 1.71 10.10
CA GLY A 90 2.70 0.55 9.51
C GLY A 90 3.56 -0.70 9.61
N GLU A 91 4.86 -0.57 9.31
CA GLU A 91 5.85 -1.65 9.42
C GLU A 91 5.90 -2.24 10.85
N ARG A 92 5.79 -1.38 11.86
CA ARG A 92 5.77 -1.77 13.29
C ARG A 92 4.36 -2.13 13.79
N SER A 93 3.37 -2.26 12.90
CA SER A 93 1.99 -2.63 13.23
C SER A 93 1.33 -1.73 14.29
N VAL A 94 1.62 -0.42 14.28
CA VAL A 94 0.94 0.54 15.16
C VAL A 94 -0.55 0.54 14.82
N ARG A 95 -1.43 0.31 15.80
CA ARG A 95 -2.87 0.04 15.57
C ARG A 95 -3.62 1.14 14.81
N PHE A 96 -3.11 2.37 14.80
CA PHE A 96 -3.67 3.52 14.10
C PHE A 96 -2.80 3.95 12.90
N ALA A 97 -1.88 3.10 12.43
CA ALA A 97 -1.07 3.39 11.27
C ALA A 97 -1.92 3.54 10.00
N SER A 98 -1.50 4.49 9.17
CA SER A 98 -2.16 4.87 7.92
C SER A 98 -1.47 4.25 6.73
N ILE A 99 -2.23 3.97 5.67
CA ILE A 99 -1.66 3.90 4.31
C ILE A 99 -1.66 5.32 3.76
N MET A 100 -0.57 5.73 3.14
CA MET A 100 -0.35 7.10 2.68
C MET A 100 -0.15 7.11 1.16
N ASP A 101 -0.80 8.05 0.50
CA ASP A 101 -0.53 8.41 -0.89
C ASP A 101 0.64 9.41 -0.92
N GLU A 102 1.35 9.44 -2.04
CA GLU A 102 2.46 10.36 -2.34
C GLU A 102 2.12 11.85 -2.18
N ASN A 103 0.84 12.23 -2.31
CA ASN A 103 0.35 13.62 -2.19
C ASN A 103 -0.17 13.95 -0.77
N HIS A 104 0.39 13.31 0.26
CA HIS A 104 0.01 13.51 1.67
C HIS A 104 -1.46 13.18 2.01
N ARG A 105 -2.13 12.34 1.19
CA ARG A 105 -3.47 11.83 1.50
C ARG A 105 -3.36 10.54 2.33
N ALA A 106 -4.24 10.38 3.31
CA ALA A 106 -4.12 9.31 4.29
C ALA A 106 -5.36 8.40 4.35
N ALA A 107 -5.15 7.09 4.23
CA ALA A 107 -6.05 6.06 4.72
C ALA A 107 -5.88 5.92 6.24
N GLY A 108 -6.15 7.02 6.96
CA GLY A 108 -5.63 7.21 8.30
C GLY A 108 -6.48 6.69 9.46
N ARG A 109 -7.53 5.92 9.18
CA ARG A 109 -8.42 5.37 10.21
C ARG A 109 -8.55 3.87 10.02
N THR A 110 -8.95 3.16 11.08
CA THR A 110 -9.13 1.69 11.17
C THR A 110 -7.85 0.85 11.19
N GLY A 111 -6.66 1.46 11.13
CA GLY A 111 -5.39 0.72 11.26
C GLY A 111 -4.96 -0.01 10.00
N MET A 112 -5.45 0.38 8.83
CA MET A 112 -5.11 -0.28 7.56
C MET A 112 -3.61 -0.29 7.25
N GLY A 113 -2.85 0.72 7.71
CA GLY A 113 -1.40 0.72 7.59
C GLY A 113 -0.74 -0.39 8.41
N ALA A 114 -1.31 -0.73 9.57
CA ALA A 114 -0.83 -1.84 10.41
C ALA A 114 -1.11 -3.18 9.74
N VAL A 115 -2.29 -3.30 9.12
CA VAL A 115 -2.68 -4.49 8.38
C VAL A 115 -1.75 -4.71 7.18
N MET A 116 -1.52 -3.68 6.38
CA MET A 116 -0.60 -3.74 5.23
C MET A 116 0.82 -4.12 5.67
N GLY A 117 1.34 -3.50 6.74
CA GLY A 117 2.65 -3.84 7.30
C GLY A 117 2.75 -5.26 7.85
N SER A 118 1.69 -5.78 8.48
CA SER A 118 1.67 -7.16 9.00
C SER A 118 1.84 -8.23 7.89
N LYS A 119 1.52 -7.87 6.64
CA LYS A 119 1.69 -8.71 5.45
C LYS A 119 3.05 -8.54 4.77
N ASN A 120 3.96 -7.74 5.34
CA ASN A 120 5.22 -7.33 4.73
C ASN A 120 5.02 -6.60 3.38
N LEU A 121 3.88 -5.93 3.19
CA LEU A 121 3.62 -5.13 2.00
C LEU A 121 3.96 -3.66 2.28
N LYS A 122 4.93 -3.12 1.54
CA LYS A 122 5.45 -1.76 1.73
C LYS A 122 4.69 -0.73 0.88
N ALA A 123 4.40 -1.06 -0.37
CA ALA A 123 3.70 -0.21 -1.33
C ALA A 123 2.87 -1.03 -2.34
#